data_AF-A0A845SJP9-F1
#
_entry.id   AF-A0A845SJP9-F1
#
_cell.length_a   1.000
_cell.length_b   1.000
_cell.length_c   1.000
_cell.angle_alpha   90.00
_cell.angle_beta   90.00
_cell.angle_gamma   90.00
#
_symmetry.space_group_name_H-M   'P 1'
#
loop_
_entity.id
_entity.type
_entity.pdbx_description
1 polymer ?
#
loop_
_entity_poly.entity_id
_entity_poly.type
_entity_poly.pdbx_seq_one_letter_code
_entity_poly.pdbx_strand_id
1 'polypeptide(L)'
;MNVNINGVSCYFTAASSSINFSNNIGQNLHRVGQCIDSHLKTISGDIKLENCFTPEGNSRVVIKSVSGDITLSGGRLNCDAKSVSGDIKCDDVHLKNVKTVSGDAVLNNGAAVQHVQTTSGAIILQGSSADSLKNCSGKITLKDGSHIKGDVIITGTGTLSIENSSIDNMLVISASHLNIGANATVNHIYLKNVNCISSTFFFDDFPNVDSVRIGDFINMNRVSGIITNTLIIDGVNYGPQNHAINRSSGQNREQPQEKIVTIEDGAVVKSLEFEGDKCTVILEGNARLEGNRNVPGLTVQNA
;
A
#
# COMPACT_ATOMS: atom_id res chain seq x y z
N MET A 1 -18.71 16.63 27.31
CA MET A 1 -19.12 15.50 28.18
C MET A 1 -18.26 14.30 27.81
N ASN A 2 -17.54 13.70 28.76
CA ASN A 2 -16.78 12.48 28.50
C ASN A 2 -17.67 11.30 28.87
N VAL A 3 -18.09 10.51 27.89
CA VAL A 3 -18.90 9.32 28.12
C VAL A 3 -17.98 8.11 27.96
N ASN A 4 -17.67 7.46 29.08
CA ASN A 4 -16.91 6.20 29.08
C ASN A 4 -17.91 5.05 29.02
N ILE A 5 -17.93 4.31 27.91
CA ILE A 5 -18.89 3.24 27.67
C ILE A 5 -18.11 1.94 27.60
N ASN A 6 -18.35 1.04 28.55
CA ASN A 6 -17.85 -0.32 28.51
C ASN A 6 -19.04 -1.26 28.31
N GLY A 7 -19.01 -2.07 27.25
CA GLY A 7 -19.84 -3.28 27.15
C GLY A 7 -21.23 -3.18 26.51
N VAL A 8 -21.59 -2.14 25.74
CA VAL A 8 -22.88 -2.11 25.02
C VAL A 8 -22.75 -1.38 23.68
N SER A 9 -23.48 -1.84 22.65
CA SER A 9 -23.73 -1.07 21.42
C SER A 9 -24.64 0.11 21.75
N CYS A 10 -24.16 1.34 21.56
CA CYS A 10 -24.91 2.55 21.89
C CYS A 10 -25.07 3.46 20.67
N TYR A 11 -26.32 3.76 20.33
CA TYR A 11 -26.69 4.78 19.37
C TYR A 11 -26.83 6.12 20.11
N PHE A 12 -26.17 7.17 19.62
CA PHE A 12 -26.40 8.52 20.14
C PHE A 12 -26.68 9.50 19.02
N THR A 13 -27.67 10.37 19.25
CA THR A 13 -27.85 11.62 18.53
C THR A 13 -27.59 12.72 19.54
N ALA A 14 -26.55 13.52 19.35
CA ALA A 14 -26.36 14.71 20.18
C ALA A 14 -26.29 15.95 19.30
N ALA A 15 -26.94 17.02 19.77
CA ALA A 15 -26.95 18.33 19.13
C ALA A 15 -25.78 19.23 19.58
N SER A 16 -24.84 18.69 20.37
CA SER A 16 -23.69 19.44 20.87
C SER A 16 -22.49 19.31 19.95
N SER A 17 -21.79 20.43 19.73
CA SER A 17 -20.65 20.53 18.82
C SER A 17 -19.55 19.51 19.09
N SER A 18 -19.24 19.17 20.36
CA SER A 18 -18.22 18.17 20.70
C SER A 18 -18.64 17.00 21.58
N ILE A 19 -18.36 15.79 21.10
CA ILE A 19 -18.49 14.54 21.84
C ILE A 19 -17.27 13.65 21.61
N ASN A 20 -16.44 13.49 22.65
CA ASN A 20 -15.34 12.54 22.62
C ASN A 20 -15.85 11.14 22.97
N PHE A 21 -15.78 10.21 22.01
CA PHE A 21 -16.02 8.79 22.24
C PHE A 21 -14.69 8.05 22.35
N SER A 22 -14.39 7.56 23.55
CA SER A 22 -13.30 6.61 23.78
C SER A 22 -13.91 5.27 24.13
N ASN A 23 -13.77 4.28 23.23
CA ASN A 23 -14.20 2.92 23.50
C ASN A 23 -13.00 2.05 23.92
N ASN A 24 -13.13 1.36 25.06
CA ASN A 24 -12.22 0.30 25.46
C ASN A 24 -12.84 -1.05 25.11
N ILE A 25 -12.33 -1.63 24.00
CA ILE A 25 -12.44 -3.03 23.59
C ILE A 25 -13.84 -3.47 23.09
N GLY A 26 -13.92 -3.81 21.80
CA GLY A 26 -14.92 -4.73 21.24
C GLY A 26 -16.30 -4.19 20.84
N GLN A 27 -16.57 -2.88 20.86
CA GLN A 27 -17.88 -2.34 20.44
C GLN A 27 -17.81 -1.46 19.20
N ASN A 28 -18.84 -1.58 18.34
CA ASN A 28 -18.93 -0.79 17.12
C ASN A 28 -19.43 0.62 17.43
N LEU A 29 -18.85 1.62 16.78
CA LEU A 29 -19.27 3.02 16.81
C LEU A 29 -19.95 3.35 15.49
N HIS A 30 -21.25 3.64 15.51
CA HIS A 30 -22.01 4.00 14.32
C HIS A 30 -22.62 5.40 14.44
N ARG A 31 -22.45 6.24 13.41
CA ARG A 31 -22.97 7.61 13.33
C ARG A 31 -23.57 7.89 11.96
N VAL A 32 -24.66 8.66 11.94
CA VAL A 32 -25.31 9.10 10.71
C VAL A 32 -25.67 10.59 10.79
N GLY A 33 -25.31 11.39 9.77
CA GLY A 33 -25.83 12.75 9.58
C GLY A 33 -25.30 13.81 10.56
N GLN A 34 -24.19 13.53 11.25
CA GLN A 34 -23.71 14.36 12.37
C GLN A 34 -22.51 15.23 12.00
N CYS A 35 -22.46 16.41 12.60
CA CYS A 35 -21.25 17.22 12.70
C CYS A 35 -20.31 16.55 13.72
N ILE A 36 -19.08 16.23 13.30
CA ILE A 36 -18.06 15.60 14.13
C ILE A 36 -16.91 16.60 14.28
N ASP A 37 -16.61 17.02 15.51
CA ASP A 37 -15.42 17.83 15.82
C ASP A 37 -14.43 17.12 16.76
N SER A 38 -14.72 15.86 17.10
CA SER A 38 -14.10 15.11 18.19
C SER A 38 -13.40 13.86 17.67
N HIS A 39 -12.43 13.35 18.44
CA HIS A 39 -11.68 12.15 18.06
C HIS A 39 -12.45 10.86 18.40
N LEU A 40 -12.36 9.88 17.50
CA LEU A 40 -13.01 8.59 17.63
C LEU A 40 -11.95 7.50 17.70
N LYS A 41 -12.03 6.63 18.72
CA LYS A 41 -11.05 5.56 18.89
C LYS A 41 -11.71 4.26 19.33
N THR A 42 -11.24 3.16 18.75
CA THR A 42 -11.57 1.79 19.09
C THR A 42 -10.30 0.95 19.10
N ILE A 43 -10.34 -0.19 19.78
CA ILE A 43 -9.30 -1.21 19.69
C ILE A 43 -9.74 -2.26 18.66
N SER A 44 -10.90 -2.88 18.87
CA SER A 44 -11.33 -4.03 18.06
C SER A 44 -12.75 -3.95 17.50
N GLY A 45 -13.57 -2.99 17.93
CA GLY A 45 -14.89 -2.77 17.32
C GLY A 45 -14.79 -1.82 16.13
N ASP A 46 -15.74 -1.88 15.22
CA ASP A 46 -15.71 -1.12 13.96
C ASP A 46 -16.16 0.32 14.17
N ILE A 47 -15.71 1.24 13.33
CA ILE A 47 -16.19 2.62 13.28
C ILE A 47 -16.88 2.84 11.94
N LYS A 48 -18.18 3.10 11.97
CA LYS A 48 -18.99 3.44 10.80
C LYS A 48 -19.50 4.89 10.90
N LEU A 49 -19.09 5.76 9.99
CA LEU A 49 -19.65 7.11 9.86
C LEU A 49 -20.35 7.25 8.51
N GLU A 50 -21.61 7.67 8.52
CA GLU A 50 -22.41 7.86 7.32
C GLU A 50 -22.92 9.30 7.24
N ASN A 51 -22.72 9.99 6.11
CA ASN A 51 -23.17 11.38 5.90
C ASN A 51 -22.71 12.32 7.03
N CYS A 52 -21.47 12.15 7.50
CA CYS A 52 -20.90 12.95 8.57
C CYS A 52 -20.09 14.12 7.99
N PHE A 53 -20.03 15.22 8.74
CA PHE A 53 -19.35 16.44 8.33
C PHE A 53 -18.47 16.97 9.45
N THR A 54 -17.34 17.58 9.12
CA THR A 54 -16.60 18.40 10.09
C THR A 54 -17.10 19.84 10.03
N PRO A 55 -17.26 20.55 11.16
CA PRO A 55 -17.67 21.95 11.13
C PRO A 55 -16.65 22.79 10.37
N GLU A 56 -17.12 23.86 9.72
CA GLU A 56 -16.25 24.80 9.00
C GLU A 56 -15.19 25.39 9.93
N GLY A 57 -13.91 25.28 9.54
CA GLY A 57 -12.76 25.71 10.35
C GLY A 57 -11.61 24.70 10.38
N ASN A 58 -10.61 24.95 11.23
CA ASN A 58 -9.42 24.10 11.39
C ASN A 58 -9.67 22.83 12.24
N SER A 59 -10.93 22.50 12.57
CA SER A 59 -11.27 21.33 13.36
C SER A 59 -10.85 20.06 12.63
N ARG A 60 -9.80 19.40 13.16
CA ARG A 60 -9.24 18.15 12.61
C ARG A 60 -9.75 16.98 13.43
N VAL A 61 -10.52 16.11 12.80
CA VAL A 61 -11.00 14.86 13.40
C VAL A 61 -9.96 13.76 13.20
N VAL A 62 -9.85 12.86 14.16
CA VAL A 62 -8.93 11.72 14.09
C VAL A 62 -9.71 10.48 14.49
N ILE A 63 -9.79 9.53 13.57
CA ILE A 63 -10.46 8.24 13.71
C ILE A 63 -9.37 7.18 13.78
N LYS A 64 -9.33 6.40 14.86
CA LYS A 64 -8.32 5.36 15.07
C LYS A 64 -8.94 4.03 15.42
N SER A 65 -8.45 2.99 14.78
CA SER A 65 -8.68 1.60 15.17
C SER A 65 -7.35 0.87 15.31
N VAL A 66 -7.30 -0.16 16.16
CA VAL A 66 -6.18 -1.11 16.12
C VAL A 66 -6.52 -2.22 15.14
N SER A 67 -7.62 -2.94 15.35
CA SER A 67 -8.00 -4.12 14.55
C SER A 67 -9.44 -4.12 14.03
N GLY A 68 -10.31 -3.22 14.50
CA GLY A 68 -11.65 -3.05 13.94
C GLY A 68 -11.62 -2.24 12.64
N ASP A 69 -12.63 -2.38 11.81
CA ASP A 69 -12.69 -1.73 10.51
C ASP A 69 -13.20 -0.29 10.63
N ILE A 70 -12.80 0.57 9.69
CA ILE A 70 -13.29 1.95 9.59
C ILE A 70 -14.04 2.10 8.26
N THR A 71 -15.34 2.31 8.33
CA THR A 71 -16.19 2.60 7.17
C THR A 71 -16.67 4.05 7.20
N LEU A 72 -16.39 4.80 6.14
CA LEU A 72 -16.77 6.20 5.99
C LEU A 72 -17.54 6.33 4.67
N SER A 73 -18.81 6.71 4.74
CA SER A 73 -19.65 6.80 3.54
C SER A 73 -20.45 8.11 3.50
N GLY A 74 -20.34 8.88 2.43
CA GLY A 74 -21.05 10.15 2.30
C GLY A 74 -20.50 11.24 3.23
N GLY A 75 -20.37 12.44 2.71
CA GLY A 75 -20.06 13.65 3.47
C GLY A 75 -18.63 14.16 3.30
N ARG A 76 -18.27 15.16 4.11
CA ARG A 76 -17.00 15.88 3.98
C ARG A 76 -16.36 16.04 5.35
N LEU A 77 -15.28 15.29 5.57
CA LEU A 77 -14.58 15.23 6.84
C LEU A 77 -13.15 15.74 6.68
N ASN A 78 -12.82 16.82 7.39
CA ASN A 78 -11.43 17.19 7.66
C ASN A 78 -10.83 16.21 8.69
N CYS A 79 -10.64 14.94 8.29
CA CYS A 79 -10.19 13.89 9.20
C CYS A 79 -9.02 13.03 8.71
N ASP A 80 -8.32 12.47 9.69
CA ASP A 80 -7.42 11.33 9.50
C ASP A 80 -8.11 10.04 9.94
N ALA A 81 -8.26 9.08 9.04
CA ALA A 81 -8.63 7.70 9.36
C ALA A 81 -7.37 6.83 9.45
N LYS A 82 -7.17 6.16 10.60
CA LYS A 82 -5.96 5.37 10.87
C LYS A 82 -6.32 4.01 11.46
N SER A 83 -5.74 2.96 10.91
CA SER A 83 -5.84 1.59 11.41
C SER A 83 -4.46 0.96 11.56
N VAL A 84 -4.33 -0.08 12.39
CA VAL A 84 -3.15 -0.94 12.36
C VAL A 84 -3.42 -2.12 11.44
N SER A 85 -4.43 -2.94 11.73
CA SER A 85 -4.74 -4.15 10.96
C SER A 85 -6.15 -4.22 10.40
N GLY A 86 -7.08 -3.39 10.87
CA GLY A 86 -8.42 -3.31 10.29
C GLY A 86 -8.42 -2.55 8.96
N ASP A 87 -9.44 -2.82 8.15
CA ASP A 87 -9.60 -2.22 6.84
C ASP A 87 -10.21 -0.82 6.94
N ILE A 88 -9.90 0.03 5.96
CA ILE A 88 -10.49 1.36 5.84
C ILE A 88 -11.22 1.46 4.51
N LYS A 89 -12.55 1.55 4.57
CA LYS A 89 -13.41 1.71 3.40
C LYS A 89 -13.99 3.12 3.36
N CYS A 90 -13.79 3.80 2.24
CA CYS A 90 -14.28 5.14 1.95
C CYS A 90 -15.20 5.08 0.73
N ASP A 91 -16.38 5.70 0.83
CA ASP A 91 -17.40 5.69 -0.21
C ASP A 91 -18.02 7.08 -0.34
N ASP A 92 -17.92 7.75 -1.49
CA ASP A 92 -18.47 9.10 -1.72
C ASP A 92 -18.14 10.10 -0.57
N VAL A 93 -16.89 10.11 -0.11
CA VAL A 93 -16.46 10.88 1.06
C VAL A 93 -15.17 11.64 0.79
N HIS A 94 -15.06 12.85 1.33
CA HIS A 94 -13.87 13.69 1.20
C HIS A 94 -13.06 13.69 2.50
N LEU A 95 -11.81 13.20 2.45
CA LEU A 95 -10.93 13.02 3.61
C LEU A 95 -9.54 13.63 3.40
N LYS A 96 -8.81 13.86 4.49
CA LYS A 96 -7.39 14.24 4.40
C LYS A 96 -6.48 13.02 4.29
N ASN A 97 -6.53 12.13 5.28
CA ASN A 97 -5.58 11.03 5.36
C ASN A 97 -6.28 9.71 5.62
N VAL A 98 -5.92 8.68 4.86
CA VAL A 98 -6.24 7.28 5.12
C VAL A 98 -4.94 6.53 5.31
N LYS A 99 -4.77 5.89 6.48
CA LYS A 99 -3.56 5.13 6.77
C LYS A 99 -3.87 3.81 7.46
N THR A 100 -3.29 2.74 6.97
CA THR A 100 -3.31 1.44 7.64
C THR A 100 -1.91 0.83 7.62
N VAL A 101 -1.63 -0.18 8.46
CA VAL A 101 -0.33 -0.88 8.42
C VAL A 101 -0.49 -2.14 7.59
N SER A 102 -1.42 -3.03 7.97
CA SER A 102 -1.64 -4.30 7.31
C SER A 102 -3.04 -4.51 6.76
N GLY A 103 -4.01 -3.68 7.13
CA GLY A 103 -5.34 -3.71 6.53
C GLY A 103 -5.35 -3.05 5.15
N ASP A 104 -6.46 -3.19 4.46
CA ASP A 104 -6.68 -2.64 3.13
C ASP A 104 -7.26 -1.22 3.21
N ALA A 105 -6.95 -0.39 2.21
CA ALA A 105 -7.55 0.91 2.02
C ALA A 105 -8.34 0.92 0.71
N VAL A 106 -9.66 1.00 0.81
CA VAL A 106 -10.58 0.92 -0.35
C VAL A 106 -11.33 2.23 -0.49
N LEU A 107 -11.22 2.88 -1.65
CA LEU A 107 -11.90 4.12 -2.00
C LEU A 107 -12.83 3.87 -3.20
N ASN A 108 -14.11 4.15 -3.03
CA ASN A 108 -15.15 3.91 -4.04
C ASN A 108 -16.01 5.17 -4.30
N ASN A 109 -16.69 5.14 -5.44
CA ASN A 109 -17.83 6.01 -5.78
C ASN A 109 -17.58 7.50 -5.51
N GLY A 110 -16.52 8.07 -6.09
CA GLY A 110 -16.24 9.50 -5.95
C GLY A 110 -15.53 9.89 -4.65
N ALA A 111 -15.10 8.92 -3.82
CA ALA A 111 -14.26 9.21 -2.67
C ALA A 111 -13.01 10.01 -3.09
N ALA A 112 -12.70 11.05 -2.30
CA ALA A 112 -11.58 11.95 -2.55
C ALA A 112 -10.71 12.07 -1.30
N VAL A 113 -9.49 11.53 -1.33
CA VAL A 113 -8.60 11.49 -0.17
C VAL A 113 -7.24 12.10 -0.50
N GLN A 114 -6.75 13.06 0.27
CA GLN A 114 -5.47 13.69 -0.06
C GLN A 114 -4.30 12.67 -0.02
N HIS A 115 -4.15 11.95 1.08
CA HIS A 115 -3.07 10.97 1.22
C HIS A 115 -3.59 9.60 1.64
N VAL A 116 -3.23 8.57 0.88
CA VAL A 116 -3.50 7.17 1.24
C VAL A 116 -2.19 6.43 1.43
N GLN A 117 -2.05 5.76 2.56
CA GLN A 117 -0.86 4.99 2.87
C GLN A 117 -1.21 3.62 3.47
N THR A 118 -0.55 2.58 2.99
CA THR A 118 -0.46 1.29 3.69
C THR A 118 0.97 0.77 3.71
N THR A 119 1.29 -0.14 4.62
CA THR A 119 2.58 -0.83 4.60
C THR A 119 2.47 -2.11 3.80
N SER A 120 1.57 -3.03 4.16
CA SER A 120 1.46 -4.34 3.52
C SER A 120 0.08 -4.68 2.96
N GLY A 121 -0.97 -3.93 3.32
CA GLY A 121 -2.30 -4.14 2.76
C GLY A 121 -2.44 -3.59 1.34
N ALA A 122 -3.58 -3.84 0.73
CA ALA A 122 -3.92 -3.33 -0.57
C ALA A 122 -4.38 -1.87 -0.50
N ILE A 123 -4.15 -1.11 -1.58
CA ILE A 123 -4.81 0.16 -1.85
C ILE A 123 -5.64 -0.04 -3.11
N ILE A 124 -6.95 0.17 -3.01
CA ILE A 124 -7.88 -0.02 -4.12
C ILE A 124 -8.64 1.29 -4.32
N LEU A 125 -8.51 1.89 -5.50
CA LEU A 125 -9.34 3.01 -5.94
C LEU A 125 -10.22 2.55 -7.10
N GLN A 126 -11.51 2.79 -6.96
CA GLN A 126 -12.52 2.52 -7.98
C GLN A 126 -13.39 3.77 -8.18
N GLY A 127 -13.28 4.42 -9.35
CA GLY A 127 -13.96 5.69 -9.62
C GLY A 127 -13.72 6.76 -8.56
N SER A 128 -12.49 6.82 -8.04
CA SER A 128 -12.12 7.64 -6.87
C SER A 128 -10.82 8.41 -7.11
N SER A 129 -10.55 9.40 -6.28
CA SER A 129 -9.36 10.25 -6.43
C SER A 129 -8.50 10.34 -5.18
N ALA A 130 -7.20 10.49 -5.38
CA ALA A 130 -6.29 10.87 -4.31
C ALA A 130 -5.19 11.84 -4.77
N ASP A 131 -4.61 12.60 -3.82
CA ASP A 131 -3.47 13.47 -4.15
C ASP A 131 -2.15 12.70 -4.10
N SER A 132 -2.00 11.68 -3.25
CA SER A 132 -0.81 10.81 -3.26
C SER A 132 -1.08 9.43 -2.67
N LEU A 133 -0.40 8.41 -3.18
CA LEU A 133 -0.42 7.06 -2.65
C LEU A 133 0.96 6.61 -2.19
N LYS A 134 1.03 5.91 -1.07
CA LYS A 134 2.25 5.23 -0.62
C LYS A 134 1.97 3.80 -0.17
N ASN A 135 2.69 2.86 -0.73
CA ASN A 135 2.66 1.45 -0.33
C ASN A 135 4.10 0.94 -0.13
N CYS A 136 4.31 -0.01 0.79
CA CYS A 136 5.60 -0.70 0.88
C CYS A 136 5.56 -2.02 0.10
N SER A 137 4.71 -2.97 0.49
CA SER A 137 4.77 -4.36 0.00
C SER A 137 3.43 -4.94 -0.47
N GLY A 138 2.33 -4.19 -0.37
CA GLY A 138 1.00 -4.60 -0.80
C GLY A 138 0.69 -4.23 -2.26
N LYS A 139 -0.53 -4.55 -2.69
CA LYS A 139 -1.02 -4.28 -4.06
C LYS A 139 -1.66 -2.90 -4.13
N ILE A 140 -1.36 -2.12 -5.17
CA ILE A 140 -2.14 -0.94 -5.55
C ILE A 140 -2.95 -1.27 -6.80
N THR A 141 -4.25 -1.00 -6.77
CA THR A 141 -5.16 -1.15 -7.92
C THR A 141 -5.90 0.15 -8.16
N LEU A 142 -5.76 0.71 -9.36
CA LEU A 142 -6.52 1.87 -9.83
C LEU A 142 -7.43 1.40 -10.97
N LYS A 143 -8.73 1.60 -10.84
CA LYS A 143 -9.70 1.21 -11.88
C LYS A 143 -10.88 2.16 -12.00
N ASP A 144 -11.66 2.01 -13.07
CA ASP A 144 -12.94 2.68 -13.29
C ASP A 144 -12.88 4.21 -13.25
N GLY A 145 -11.90 4.83 -13.91
CA GLY A 145 -11.74 6.28 -13.95
C GLY A 145 -11.07 6.86 -12.71
N SER A 146 -10.28 6.05 -11.98
CA SER A 146 -9.57 6.54 -10.80
C SER A 146 -8.45 7.49 -11.17
N HIS A 147 -8.16 8.45 -10.29
CA HIS A 147 -7.28 9.55 -10.61
C HIS A 147 -6.36 9.94 -9.45
N ILE A 148 -5.04 9.94 -9.69
CA ILE A 148 -4.03 10.40 -8.74
C ILE A 148 -3.41 11.69 -9.24
N LYS A 149 -3.58 12.77 -8.48
CA LYS A 149 -3.07 14.10 -8.88
C LYS A 149 -1.56 14.24 -8.66
N GLY A 150 -1.04 13.62 -7.61
CA GLY A 150 0.36 13.68 -7.22
C GLY A 150 1.04 12.33 -7.33
N ASP A 151 1.91 12.04 -6.36
CA ASP A 151 2.85 10.93 -6.48
C ASP A 151 2.26 9.58 -6.04
N VAL A 152 2.67 8.53 -6.73
CA VAL A 152 2.50 7.14 -6.29
C VAL A 152 3.87 6.57 -5.97
N ILE A 153 4.08 6.16 -4.72
CA ILE A 153 5.37 5.65 -4.26
C ILE A 153 5.21 4.22 -3.71
N ILE A 154 5.90 3.27 -4.33
CA ILE A 154 5.97 1.87 -3.91
C ILE A 154 7.43 1.53 -3.59
N THR A 155 7.76 1.39 -2.31
CA THR A 155 9.16 1.28 -1.84
C THR A 155 9.69 -0.14 -1.60
N GLY A 156 8.82 -1.14 -1.62
CA GLY A 156 9.17 -2.56 -1.44
C GLY A 156 8.60 -3.41 -2.58
N THR A 157 8.28 -4.67 -2.30
CA THR A 157 7.85 -5.66 -3.31
C THR A 157 6.39 -5.53 -3.74
N GLY A 158 5.79 -4.35 -3.60
CA GLY A 158 4.39 -4.11 -3.94
C GLY A 158 4.14 -4.26 -5.44
N THR A 159 2.91 -4.60 -5.79
CA THR A 159 2.46 -4.67 -7.20
C THR A 159 1.55 -3.49 -7.51
N LEU A 160 1.56 -3.04 -8.76
CA LEU A 160 0.69 -1.97 -9.25
C LEU A 160 -0.07 -2.44 -10.48
N SER A 161 -1.37 -2.17 -10.50
CA SER A 161 -2.25 -2.36 -11.64
C SER A 161 -3.07 -1.07 -11.82
N ILE A 162 -3.04 -0.54 -13.03
CA ILE A 162 -3.74 0.69 -13.41
C ILE A 162 -4.57 0.35 -14.64
N GLU A 163 -5.87 0.53 -14.57
CA GLU A 163 -6.80 0.27 -15.67
C GLU A 163 -7.75 1.45 -15.81
N ASN A 164 -7.92 1.99 -17.01
CA ASN A 164 -8.81 3.13 -17.27
C ASN A 164 -8.69 4.24 -16.20
N SER A 165 -7.46 4.59 -15.84
CA SER A 165 -7.14 5.44 -14.68
C SER A 165 -5.88 6.27 -14.98
N SER A 166 -5.66 7.35 -14.23
CA SER A 166 -4.47 8.18 -14.46
C SER A 166 -3.67 8.53 -13.20
N ILE A 167 -2.37 8.71 -13.41
CA ILE A 167 -1.42 9.28 -12.45
C ILE A 167 -0.80 10.51 -13.14
N ASP A 168 -1.13 11.68 -12.61
CA ASP A 168 -0.78 12.97 -13.22
C ASP A 168 0.66 13.40 -12.94
N ASN A 169 1.26 12.89 -11.86
CA ASN A 169 2.62 13.23 -11.50
C ASN A 169 3.54 12.00 -11.63
N MET A 170 4.33 11.72 -10.59
CA MET A 170 5.37 10.70 -10.66
C MET A 170 4.93 9.38 -10.04
N LEU A 171 5.15 8.29 -10.77
CA LEU A 171 5.14 6.93 -10.27
C LEU A 171 6.57 6.49 -9.93
N VAL A 172 6.86 6.32 -8.65
CA VAL A 172 8.12 5.73 -8.15
C VAL A 172 7.86 4.31 -7.71
N ILE A 173 8.49 3.33 -8.34
CA ILE A 173 8.32 1.91 -7.99
C ILE A 173 9.65 1.17 -7.92
N SER A 174 9.83 0.40 -6.85
CA SER A 174 10.91 -0.57 -6.68
C SER A 174 10.41 -1.98 -6.99
N ALA A 175 10.06 -2.24 -8.25
CA ALA A 175 9.59 -3.56 -8.71
C ALA A 175 10.35 -4.05 -9.94
N SER A 176 10.48 -5.36 -10.07
CA SER A 176 11.06 -6.00 -11.27
C SER A 176 10.08 -6.07 -12.44
N HIS A 177 8.78 -6.04 -12.14
CA HIS A 177 7.69 -6.08 -13.12
C HIS A 177 6.68 -4.97 -12.81
N LEU A 178 6.31 -4.21 -13.83
CA LEU A 178 5.27 -3.19 -13.77
C LEU A 178 4.28 -3.42 -14.90
N ASN A 179 3.00 -3.56 -14.57
CA ASN A 179 1.91 -3.60 -15.55
C ASN A 179 1.15 -2.27 -15.57
N ILE A 180 1.14 -1.63 -16.73
CA ILE A 180 0.30 -0.46 -17.02
C ILE A 180 -0.84 -0.94 -17.92
N GLY A 181 -2.01 -1.12 -17.31
CA GLY A 181 -3.16 -1.73 -17.95
C GLY A 181 -3.88 -0.81 -18.93
N ALA A 182 -4.84 -1.39 -19.65
CA ALA A 182 -5.51 -0.74 -20.77
C ALA A 182 -6.07 0.66 -20.43
N ASN A 183 -5.92 1.60 -21.37
CA ASN A 183 -6.37 2.99 -21.26
C ASN A 183 -5.82 3.75 -20.03
N ALA A 184 -4.74 3.29 -19.41
CA ALA A 184 -4.08 4.02 -18.34
C ALA A 184 -3.25 5.19 -18.88
N THR A 185 -3.17 6.28 -18.12
CA THR A 185 -2.24 7.38 -18.41
C THR A 185 -1.30 7.60 -17.23
N VAL A 186 0.00 7.50 -17.46
CA VAL A 186 1.02 7.80 -16.44
C VAL A 186 1.97 8.86 -16.98
N ASN A 187 2.09 9.96 -16.25
CA ASN A 187 2.87 11.11 -16.71
C ASN A 187 4.39 10.83 -16.64
N HIS A 188 4.88 10.36 -15.50
CA HIS A 188 6.30 10.06 -15.31
C HIS A 188 6.49 8.78 -14.49
N ILE A 189 7.36 7.89 -14.96
CA ILE A 189 7.73 6.65 -14.25
C ILE A 189 9.21 6.69 -13.90
N TYR A 190 9.52 6.47 -12.62
CA TYR A 190 10.87 6.29 -12.11
C TYR A 190 11.03 4.90 -11.46
N LEU A 191 11.73 3.99 -12.14
CA LEU A 191 11.99 2.63 -11.67
C LEU A 191 13.26 2.57 -10.81
N LYS A 192 13.10 2.47 -9.50
CA LYS A 192 14.23 2.35 -8.55
C LYS A 192 14.77 0.93 -8.50
N ASN A 193 16.06 0.78 -8.21
CA ASN A 193 16.61 -0.52 -7.85
C ASN A 193 15.95 -1.03 -6.57
N VAL A 194 15.78 -2.35 -6.50
CA VAL A 194 15.22 -3.00 -5.33
C VAL A 194 16.34 -3.15 -4.31
N ASN A 195 16.54 -2.14 -3.47
CA ASN A 195 17.53 -2.20 -2.37
C ASN A 195 17.00 -2.99 -1.15
N CYS A 196 15.82 -3.60 -1.26
CA CYS A 196 15.07 -4.16 -0.14
C CYS A 196 14.64 -5.59 -0.46
N ILE A 197 15.34 -6.59 0.09
CA ILE A 197 14.71 -7.90 0.32
C ILE A 197 15.02 -8.35 1.75
N SER A 198 14.34 -7.76 2.74
CA SER A 198 14.24 -8.35 4.07
C SER A 198 13.37 -9.61 3.95
N SER A 199 13.99 -10.77 3.79
CA SER A 199 13.29 -12.07 3.86
C SER A 199 13.42 -12.66 5.25
N THR A 200 12.34 -13.22 5.78
CA THR A 200 12.37 -14.14 6.93
C THR A 200 11.85 -15.48 6.47
N PHE A 201 12.65 -16.53 6.60
CA PHE A 201 12.28 -17.90 6.25
C PHE A 201 12.00 -18.69 7.53
N PHE A 202 10.80 -19.28 7.61
CA PHE A 202 10.39 -20.20 8.68
C PHE A 202 10.28 -21.61 8.11
N PHE A 203 10.98 -22.58 8.71
CA PHE A 203 10.94 -24.00 8.32
C PHE A 203 10.22 -24.87 9.36
N ASP A 204 9.41 -24.26 10.22
CA ASP A 204 8.92 -24.88 11.45
C ASP A 204 7.96 -26.08 11.21
N ASP A 205 7.42 -26.27 10.01
CA ASP A 205 6.51 -27.37 9.65
C ASP A 205 7.17 -28.52 8.84
N PHE A 206 8.49 -28.49 8.60
CA PHE A 206 9.19 -29.54 7.85
C PHE A 206 10.20 -30.26 8.76
N PRO A 207 9.84 -31.41 9.38
CA PRO A 207 10.64 -32.00 10.44
C PRO A 207 11.99 -32.58 10.00
N ASN A 208 12.31 -32.62 8.69
CA ASN A 208 13.58 -33.12 8.17
C ASN A 208 13.96 -32.41 6.86
N VAL A 209 14.46 -31.17 6.94
CA VAL A 209 15.06 -30.49 5.78
C VAL A 209 16.55 -30.80 5.72
N ASP A 210 16.93 -31.65 4.78
CA ASP A 210 18.28 -32.21 4.69
C ASP A 210 19.32 -31.17 4.22
N SER A 211 18.95 -30.30 3.28
CA SER A 211 19.76 -29.12 2.95
C SER A 211 18.88 -27.96 2.47
N VAL A 212 19.26 -26.74 2.89
CA VAL A 212 18.65 -25.50 2.39
C VAL A 212 19.75 -24.73 1.67
N ARG A 213 19.50 -24.44 0.39
CA ARG A 213 20.35 -23.56 -0.41
C ARG A 213 19.60 -22.27 -0.65
N ILE A 214 20.08 -21.21 -0.02
CA ILE A 214 19.56 -19.86 -0.19
C ILE A 214 20.56 -19.11 -1.09
N GLY A 215 20.09 -18.66 -2.26
CA GLY A 215 20.91 -17.92 -3.26
C GLY A 215 21.16 -16.47 -2.84
N ASP A 216 21.65 -15.64 -3.77
CA ASP A 216 22.12 -14.27 -3.49
C ASP A 216 21.01 -13.36 -2.89
N PHE A 217 21.13 -12.99 -1.60
CA PHE A 217 20.25 -12.00 -0.95
C PHE A 217 21.01 -10.75 -0.51
N ILE A 218 20.37 -9.58 -0.66
CA ILE A 218 20.94 -8.28 -0.29
C ILE A 218 20.86 -8.01 1.23
N ASN A 219 19.89 -8.60 1.95
CA ASN A 219 19.76 -8.49 3.42
C ASN A 219 18.86 -9.61 4.01
N MET A 220 19.44 -10.65 4.60
CA MET A 220 18.65 -11.62 5.39
C MET A 220 18.49 -11.15 6.83
N ASN A 221 17.25 -10.98 7.29
CA ASN A 221 17.00 -10.52 8.67
C ASN A 221 16.95 -11.67 9.68
N ARG A 222 16.42 -12.84 9.30
CA ARG A 222 16.31 -14.01 10.18
C ARG A 222 16.04 -15.30 9.41
N VAL A 223 16.75 -16.36 9.77
CA VAL A 223 16.45 -17.74 9.37
C VAL A 223 16.14 -18.54 10.65
N SER A 224 14.98 -19.20 10.71
CA SER A 224 14.52 -19.97 11.88
C SER A 224 14.08 -21.37 11.44
N GLY A 225 14.65 -22.40 12.06
CA GLY A 225 14.35 -23.82 11.80
C GLY A 225 15.49 -24.76 12.23
N ILE A 226 15.24 -26.08 12.22
CA ILE A 226 16.24 -27.12 12.48
C ILE A 226 16.76 -27.65 11.14
N ILE A 227 18.06 -27.50 10.87
CA ILE A 227 18.70 -28.01 9.65
C ILE A 227 19.66 -29.12 10.04
N THR A 228 19.36 -30.34 9.60
CA THR A 228 20.04 -31.55 10.07
C THR A 228 21.42 -31.76 9.45
N ASN A 229 21.67 -31.25 8.24
CA ASN A 229 22.89 -31.56 7.50
C ASN A 229 23.65 -30.33 7.00
N THR A 230 23.13 -29.56 6.03
CA THR A 230 23.92 -28.45 5.45
C THR A 230 23.08 -27.21 5.14
N LEU A 231 23.46 -26.09 5.73
CA LEU A 231 22.99 -24.75 5.35
C LEU A 231 24.06 -24.05 4.51
N ILE A 232 23.70 -23.68 3.27
CA ILE A 232 24.54 -22.85 2.41
C ILE A 232 23.85 -21.50 2.20
N ILE A 233 24.52 -20.43 2.62
CA ILE A 233 24.10 -19.04 2.44
C ILE A 233 25.22 -18.32 1.68
N ASP A 234 24.89 -17.68 0.55
CA ASP A 234 25.83 -16.91 -0.28
C ASP A 234 27.12 -17.70 -0.62
N GLY A 235 26.99 -19.01 -0.82
CA GLY A 235 28.10 -19.91 -1.13
C GLY A 235 28.96 -20.33 0.08
N VAL A 236 28.66 -19.86 1.29
CA VAL A 236 29.33 -20.27 2.53
C VAL A 236 28.57 -21.41 3.19
N ASN A 237 29.28 -22.50 3.50
CA ASN A 237 28.73 -23.68 4.17
C ASN A 237 28.86 -23.54 5.69
N TYR A 238 27.73 -23.62 6.40
CA TYR A 238 27.66 -23.43 7.85
C TYR A 238 27.54 -24.75 8.63
N GLY A 239 27.58 -25.91 7.98
CA GLY A 239 27.37 -27.21 8.62
C GLY A 239 25.97 -27.36 9.27
N PRO A 240 25.76 -28.39 10.11
CA PRO A 240 24.51 -28.57 10.85
C PRO A 240 24.32 -27.47 11.88
N GLN A 241 23.13 -26.87 11.95
CA GLN A 241 22.84 -25.76 12.86
C GLN A 241 21.52 -26.01 13.58
N ASN A 242 21.55 -25.99 14.91
CA ASN A 242 20.37 -26.24 15.75
C ASN A 242 19.69 -24.95 16.27
N HIS A 243 20.25 -23.75 16.03
CA HIS A 243 19.74 -22.47 16.58
C HIS A 243 19.69 -21.34 15.53
N ALA A 244 18.83 -20.33 15.78
CA ALA A 244 18.60 -19.19 14.90
C ALA A 244 19.89 -18.39 14.62
N ILE A 245 20.18 -18.15 13.35
CA ILE A 245 21.32 -17.34 12.90
C ILE A 245 20.81 -15.93 12.61
N ASN A 246 21.30 -14.94 13.38
CA ASN A 246 21.15 -13.53 13.05
C ASN A 246 22.45 -13.05 12.39
N ARG A 247 22.41 -12.74 11.09
CA ARG A 247 23.50 -12.08 10.38
C ARG A 247 23.02 -10.80 9.73
N SER A 248 23.76 -9.73 9.94
CA SER A 248 23.84 -8.60 9.02
C SER A 248 25.25 -8.59 8.44
N SER A 249 25.40 -8.90 7.15
CA SER A 249 26.68 -8.78 6.46
C SER A 249 26.44 -8.25 5.07
N GLY A 250 26.80 -6.98 4.85
CA GLY A 250 26.85 -6.41 3.51
C GLY A 250 28.12 -6.84 2.79
N GLN A 251 27.98 -7.24 1.53
CA GLN A 251 28.85 -6.86 0.41
C GLN A 251 28.15 -7.14 -0.93
N ASN A 252 28.08 -6.08 -1.75
CA ASN A 252 27.45 -6.00 -3.06
C ASN A 252 28.09 -6.94 -4.09
N ARG A 253 27.31 -7.86 -4.65
CA ARG A 253 27.46 -8.26 -6.05
C ARG A 253 26.14 -7.99 -6.75
N GLU A 254 26.09 -6.87 -7.47
CA GLU A 254 24.97 -6.50 -8.33
C GLU A 254 24.92 -7.50 -9.49
N GLN A 255 23.98 -8.46 -9.44
CA GLN A 255 23.56 -9.11 -10.67
C GLN A 255 22.80 -8.08 -11.52
N PRO A 256 22.96 -8.06 -12.84
CA PRO A 256 22.24 -7.12 -13.72
C PRO A 256 20.74 -7.35 -13.56
N GLN A 257 20.06 -6.42 -12.89
CA GLN A 257 18.61 -6.47 -12.70
C GLN A 257 17.94 -5.99 -13.98
N GLU A 258 17.50 -6.92 -14.84
CA GLU A 258 16.61 -6.59 -15.96
C GLU A 258 15.23 -6.20 -15.43
N LYS A 259 14.74 -5.03 -15.85
CA LYS A 259 13.38 -4.56 -15.53
C LYS A 259 12.47 -4.74 -16.72
N ILE A 260 11.24 -5.19 -16.48
CA ILE A 260 10.24 -5.40 -17.53
C ILE A 260 9.03 -4.52 -17.25
N VAL A 261 8.69 -3.66 -18.21
CA VAL A 261 7.48 -2.82 -18.20
C VAL A 261 6.57 -3.27 -19.32
N THR A 262 5.35 -3.69 -19.00
CA THR A 262 4.31 -3.99 -20.00
C THR A 262 3.33 -2.83 -20.04
N ILE A 263 3.06 -2.32 -21.24
CA ILE A 263 2.10 -1.23 -21.50
C ILE A 263 1.03 -1.81 -22.42
N GLU A 264 -0.17 -2.00 -21.86
CA GLU A 264 -1.31 -2.61 -22.55
C GLU A 264 -1.99 -1.63 -23.53
N ASP A 265 -2.90 -2.16 -24.36
CA ASP A 265 -3.59 -1.44 -25.42
C ASP A 265 -4.21 -0.10 -24.95
N GLY A 266 -4.00 0.94 -25.76
CA GLY A 266 -4.50 2.29 -25.50
C GLY A 266 -3.83 3.04 -24.35
N ALA A 267 -2.93 2.41 -23.58
CA ALA A 267 -2.23 3.09 -22.48
C ALA A 267 -1.11 4.02 -22.98
N VAL A 268 -0.89 5.10 -22.22
CA VAL A 268 0.11 6.14 -22.56
C VAL A 268 1.03 6.40 -21.38
N VAL A 269 2.34 6.22 -21.61
CA VAL A 269 3.42 6.61 -20.69
C VAL A 269 4.18 7.77 -21.32
N LYS A 270 4.17 8.95 -20.69
CA LYS A 270 4.83 10.12 -21.29
C LYS A 270 6.34 10.13 -21.11
N SER A 271 6.85 9.56 -20.03
CA SER A 271 8.29 9.46 -19.78
C SER A 271 8.63 8.31 -18.83
N LEU A 272 9.80 7.70 -19.04
CA LEU A 272 10.31 6.56 -18.28
C LEU A 272 11.79 6.75 -17.98
N GLU A 273 12.14 6.64 -16.71
CA GLU A 273 13.51 6.59 -16.20
C GLU A 273 13.69 5.32 -15.35
N PHE A 274 14.89 4.76 -15.34
CA PHE A 274 15.18 3.56 -14.56
C PHE A 274 16.62 3.53 -14.07
N GLU A 275 16.81 2.97 -12.89
CA GLU A 275 18.10 2.49 -12.39
C GLU A 275 18.32 1.04 -12.87
N GLY A 276 19.56 0.67 -13.19
CA GLY A 276 19.94 -0.68 -13.63
C GLY A 276 20.52 -0.74 -15.05
N ASP A 277 21.04 -1.91 -15.42
CA ASP A 277 21.77 -2.07 -16.69
C ASP A 277 20.84 -2.23 -17.91
N LYS A 278 19.62 -2.73 -17.68
CA LYS A 278 18.68 -3.07 -18.75
C LYS A 278 17.22 -2.87 -18.33
N CYS A 279 16.46 -2.24 -19.21
CA CYS A 279 15.01 -2.13 -19.09
C CYS A 279 14.37 -2.50 -20.43
N THR A 280 13.42 -3.43 -20.41
CA THR A 280 12.65 -3.87 -21.58
C THR A 280 11.22 -3.37 -21.44
N VAL A 281 10.77 -2.56 -22.40
CA VAL A 281 9.37 -2.09 -22.50
C VAL A 281 8.68 -2.88 -23.60
N ILE A 282 7.55 -3.49 -23.27
CA ILE A 282 6.68 -4.21 -24.19
C ILE A 282 5.43 -3.35 -24.41
N LEU A 283 5.21 -2.92 -25.66
CA LEU A 283 4.05 -2.15 -26.09
C LEU A 283 3.05 -3.09 -26.77
N GLU A 284 1.81 -3.14 -26.29
CA GLU A 284 0.73 -3.94 -26.88
C GLU A 284 -0.30 -3.05 -27.59
N GLY A 285 -0.81 -3.48 -28.74
CA GLY A 285 -1.87 -2.79 -29.47
C GLY A 285 -1.50 -1.33 -29.81
N ASN A 286 -2.32 -0.39 -29.34
CA ASN A 286 -2.16 1.06 -29.54
C ASN A 286 -1.38 1.75 -28.39
N ALA A 287 -0.67 1.00 -27.55
CA ALA A 287 0.16 1.53 -26.47
C ALA A 287 1.22 2.54 -26.95
N ARG A 288 1.50 3.56 -26.14
CA ARG A 288 2.47 4.62 -26.50
C ARG A 288 3.43 4.96 -25.36
N LEU A 289 4.73 4.94 -25.67
CA LEU A 289 5.79 5.61 -24.92
C LEU A 289 6.22 6.88 -25.66
N GLU A 290 5.86 8.06 -25.16
CA GLU A 290 6.08 9.35 -25.86
C GLU A 290 7.44 10.00 -25.56
N GLY A 291 8.08 9.64 -24.44
CA GLY A 291 9.31 10.25 -23.95
C GLY A 291 10.57 9.85 -24.72
N ASN A 292 11.73 10.31 -24.24
CA ASN A 292 13.02 9.97 -24.83
C ASN A 292 13.23 8.44 -24.81
N ARG A 293 13.36 7.83 -25.99
CA ARG A 293 13.64 6.40 -26.15
C ARG A 293 15.13 6.08 -26.22
N ASN A 294 15.99 7.08 -26.36
CA ASN A 294 17.45 6.94 -26.44
C ASN A 294 18.07 6.94 -25.04
N VAL A 295 17.54 6.11 -24.14
CA VAL A 295 18.07 5.92 -22.79
C VAL A 295 19.00 4.70 -22.82
N PRO A 296 20.27 4.80 -22.37
CA PRO A 296 21.17 3.65 -22.30
C PRO A 296 20.54 2.46 -21.53
N GLY A 297 20.60 1.26 -22.10
CA GLY A 297 20.00 0.06 -21.51
C GLY A 297 18.50 -0.12 -21.78
N LEU A 298 17.81 0.86 -22.37
CA LEU A 298 16.40 0.75 -22.74
C LEU A 298 16.22 0.00 -24.06
N THR A 299 15.33 -1.00 -24.06
CA THR A 299 14.87 -1.71 -25.26
C THR A 299 13.35 -1.61 -25.33
N VAL A 300 12.82 -1.18 -26.47
CA VAL A 300 11.36 -1.09 -26.69
C VAL A 300 10.95 -2.10 -27.76
N GLN A 301 9.97 -2.94 -27.43
CA GLN A 301 9.43 -4.00 -28.29
C GLN A 301 7.94 -3.74 -28.52
N ASN A 302 7.46 -3.99 -29.74
CA ASN A 302 6.03 -4.03 -30.03
C ASN A 302 5.61 -5.51 -30.06
N ALA A 303 4.58 -5.85 -29.29
CA ALA A 303 3.98 -7.18 -29.23
C ALA A 303 2.70 -7.26 -30.08
#